data_AF-A0A974P2N2-F1
#
_entry.id   AF-A0A974P2N2-F1
#
_cell.length_a   1.000
_cell.length_b   1.000
_cell.length_c   1.000
_cell.angle_alpha   90.00
_cell.angle_beta   90.00
_cell.angle_gamma   90.00
#
_symmetry.space_group_name_H-M   'P 1'
#
loop_
_entity.id
_entity.type
_entity.pdbx_description
1 polymer ?
#
loop_
_entity_poly.entity_id
_entity_poly.type
_entity_poly.pdbx_seq_one_letter_code
_entity_poly.pdbx_strand_id
1 'polypeptide(L)'
;MLHSLFLLGFMMLAAPLAAYVPLAALAGMLVVVGWNMAERVEFARLARLSWRTAVVLLATFGLTLVRDLVTGISAGCILAALFAAEARFRTRRA
;
A
#
# COMPACT_ATOMS: atom_id res chain seq x y z
N MET A 1 17.04 -7.84 -18.85
CA MET A 1 17.13 -7.12 -20.13
C MET A 1 16.11 -7.58 -21.16
N LEU A 2 15.99 -8.88 -21.46
CA LEU A 2 15.00 -9.36 -22.45
C LEU A 2 13.55 -8.97 -22.13
N HIS A 3 13.11 -9.05 -20.87
CA HIS A 3 11.76 -8.64 -20.45
C HIS A 3 11.47 -7.15 -20.69
N SER A 4 12.43 -6.27 -20.37
CA SER A 4 12.26 -4.82 -20.59
C SER A 4 12.30 -4.46 -22.06
N LEU A 5 13.15 -5.12 -22.86
CA LEU A 5 13.19 -4.99 -24.32
C LEU A 5 11.87 -5.45 -24.96
N PHE A 6 11.30 -6.57 -24.50
CA PHE A 6 10.01 -7.05 -24.97
C PHE A 6 8.89 -6.05 -24.66
N LEU A 7 8.83 -5.54 -23.42
CA LEU A 7 7.84 -4.52 -23.05
C LEU A 7 8.01 -3.24 -23.86
N LEU A 8 9.24 -2.78 -24.09
CA LEU A 8 9.52 -1.60 -24.90
C LEU A 8 9.05 -1.79 -26.34
N GLY A 9 9.41 -2.91 -26.97
CA GLY A 9 8.95 -3.24 -28.33
C GLY A 9 7.43 -3.39 -28.42
N PHE A 10 6.83 -4.06 -27.43
CA PHE A 10 5.37 -4.18 -27.32
C PHE A 10 4.70 -2.80 -27.19
N MET A 11 5.22 -1.92 -26.34
CA MET A 11 4.67 -0.55 -26.21
C MET A 11 4.80 0.23 -27.52
N MET A 12 5.94 0.16 -28.23
CA MET A 12 6.10 0.86 -29.51
C MET A 12 5.12 0.39 -30.60
N LEU A 13 4.80 -0.91 -30.64
CA LEU A 13 3.94 -1.49 -31.69
C LEU A 13 2.46 -1.53 -31.30
N ALA A 14 2.15 -1.86 -30.06
CA ALA A 14 0.78 -2.14 -29.58
C ALA A 14 0.14 -0.98 -28.81
N ALA A 15 0.86 0.11 -28.50
CA ALA A 15 0.26 1.33 -27.94
C ALA A 15 -1.00 1.83 -28.68
N PRO A 16 -1.06 1.88 -30.04
CA PRO A 16 -2.28 2.33 -30.71
C PRO A 16 -3.48 1.40 -30.47
N LEU A 17 -3.25 0.11 -30.22
CA LEU A 17 -4.33 -0.83 -29.89
C LEU A 17 -4.90 -0.60 -28.48
N ALA A 18 -4.12 -0.01 -27.56
CA ALA A 18 -4.56 0.25 -26.19
C ALA A 18 -5.76 1.20 -26.11
N ALA A 19 -5.93 2.09 -27.11
CA ALA A 19 -7.07 2.99 -27.18
C ALA A 19 -8.41 2.28 -27.39
N TYR A 20 -8.40 1.05 -27.90
CA TYR A 20 -9.62 0.24 -28.10
C TYR A 20 -10.04 -0.54 -26.84
N VAL A 21 -9.23 -0.49 -25.76
CA VAL A 21 -9.55 -1.21 -24.53
C VAL A 21 -10.71 -0.51 -23.82
N PRO A 22 -11.84 -1.21 -23.55
CA PRO A 22 -12.96 -0.60 -22.84
C PRO A 22 -12.56 -0.18 -21.42
N LEU A 23 -12.90 1.04 -21.03
CA LEU A 23 -12.64 1.55 -19.67
C LEU A 23 -13.28 0.67 -18.59
N ALA A 24 -14.43 0.06 -18.88
CA ALA A 24 -15.07 -0.90 -17.97
C ALA A 24 -14.19 -2.13 -17.70
N ALA A 25 -13.46 -2.62 -18.70
CA ALA A 25 -12.54 -3.74 -18.53
C ALA A 25 -11.33 -3.34 -17.67
N LEU A 26 -10.80 -2.12 -17.86
CA LEU A 26 -9.71 -1.58 -17.03
C LEU A 26 -10.17 -1.34 -15.58
N ALA A 27 -11.38 -0.84 -15.36
CA ALA A 27 -11.96 -0.69 -14.04
C ALA A 27 -12.08 -2.05 -13.32
N GLY A 28 -12.57 -3.08 -14.02
CA GLY A 28 -12.60 -4.45 -13.50
C GLY A 28 -11.22 -4.97 -13.14
N MET A 29 -10.22 -4.76 -14.01
CA MET A 29 -8.83 -5.12 -13.74
C MET A 29 -8.30 -4.41 -12.49
N LEU A 30 -8.51 -3.11 -12.34
CA LEU A 30 -8.06 -2.33 -11.19
C LEU A 30 -8.70 -2.81 -9.88
N VAL A 31 -9.98 -3.16 -9.89
CA VAL A 31 -10.66 -3.73 -8.71
C VAL A 31 -10.04 -5.07 -8.34
N VAL A 32 -9.79 -5.96 -9.30
CA VAL A 32 -9.17 -7.27 -9.04
C VAL A 32 -7.73 -7.13 -8.54
N VAL A 33 -6.93 -6.27 -9.18
CA VAL A 33 -5.54 -6.00 -8.79
C VAL A 33 -5.51 -5.37 -7.39
N GLY A 34 -6.33 -4.34 -7.14
CA GLY A 34 -6.46 -3.74 -5.81
C GLY A 34 -6.94 -4.74 -4.76
N TRP A 35 -7.85 -5.66 -5.13
CA TRP A 35 -8.30 -6.73 -4.26
C TRP A 35 -7.20 -7.71 -3.90
N ASN A 36 -6.31 -8.02 -4.83
CA ASN A 36 -5.15 -8.89 -4.61
C ASN A 36 -4.04 -8.18 -3.81
N MET A 37 -3.81 -6.88 -4.04
CA MET A 37 -2.78 -6.10 -3.34
C MET A 37 -3.11 -5.83 -1.87
N ALA A 38 -4.40 -5.78 -1.50
CA ALA A 38 -4.82 -5.44 -0.13
C ALA A 38 -4.42 -6.49 0.93
N GLU A 39 -3.87 -7.64 0.54
CA GLU A 39 -3.30 -8.70 1.41
C GLU A 39 -4.03 -8.86 2.76
N ARG A 40 -5.33 -9.17 2.66
CA ARG A 40 -6.31 -9.10 3.77
C ARG A 40 -5.91 -9.89 5.01
N VAL A 41 -5.24 -11.02 4.79
CA VAL A 41 -4.78 -11.90 5.86
C VAL A 41 -3.72 -11.20 6.69
N GLU A 42 -2.74 -10.56 6.04
CA GLU A 42 -1.69 -9.82 6.75
C GLU A 42 -2.26 -8.54 7.38
N PHE A 43 -3.19 -7.86 6.71
CA PHE A 43 -3.91 -6.72 7.30
C PHE A 43 -4.61 -7.11 8.61
N ALA A 44 -5.37 -8.21 8.60
CA ALA A 44 -6.06 -8.70 9.78
C ALA A 44 -5.10 -9.18 10.87
N ARG A 45 -3.99 -9.82 10.49
CA ARG A 45 -2.93 -10.25 11.41
C ARG A 45 -2.29 -9.05 12.10
N LEU A 46 -1.89 -8.03 11.36
CA LEU A 46 -1.29 -6.79 11.90
C LEU A 46 -2.27 -6.04 12.81
N ALA A 47 -3.55 -5.96 12.42
CA ALA A 47 -4.58 -5.33 13.22
C ALA A 47 -4.83 -6.06 14.56
N ARG A 48 -4.58 -7.37 14.63
CA ARG A 48 -4.75 -8.18 15.84
C ARG A 48 -3.46 -8.37 16.65
N LEU A 49 -2.30 -8.02 16.08
CA LEU A 49 -1.00 -8.25 16.70
C LEU A 49 -0.81 -7.45 17.99
N SER A 50 -1.13 -6.16 17.95
CA SER A 50 -1.15 -5.29 19.13
C SER A 50 -2.00 -4.05 18.86
N TRP A 51 -2.55 -3.44 19.91
CA TRP A 51 -3.33 -2.21 19.75
C TRP A 51 -2.49 -1.08 19.13
N ARG A 52 -1.19 -1.00 19.45
CA ARG A 52 -0.26 0.00 18.90
C ARG A 52 -0.05 -0.20 17.40
N THR A 53 0.16 -1.45 16.97
CA THR A 53 0.28 -1.81 15.55
C THR A 53 -1.02 -1.51 14.80
N ALA A 54 -2.17 -1.83 15.39
CA ALA A 54 -3.48 -1.55 14.81
C ALA A 54 -3.71 -0.04 14.59
N VAL A 55 -3.34 0.79 15.57
CA VAL A 55 -3.46 2.25 15.45
C VAL A 55 -2.58 2.80 14.33
N VAL A 56 -1.33 2.34 14.21
CA VAL A 56 -0.44 2.74 13.10
C VAL A 56 -1.04 2.34 11.75
N LEU A 57 -1.49 1.09 11.63
CA LEU A 57 -2.10 0.54 10.41
C LEU A 57 -3.34 1.35 9.99
N LEU A 58 -4.27 1.55 10.92
CA LEU A 58 -5.53 2.26 10.65
C LEU A 58 -5.30 3.74 10.34
N ALA A 59 -4.35 4.38 11.03
CA ALA A 59 -3.99 5.76 10.74
C ALA A 59 -3.41 5.89 9.32
N THR A 60 -2.41 5.08 8.96
CA THR A 60 -1.80 5.13 7.62
C THR A 60 -2.80 4.82 6.53
N PHE A 61 -3.52 3.69 6.66
CA PHE A 61 -4.48 3.26 5.66
C PHE A 61 -5.64 4.25 5.52
N GLY A 62 -6.21 4.70 6.65
CA GLY A 62 -7.32 5.66 6.66
C GLY A 62 -6.93 7.02 6.07
N LEU A 63 -5.76 7.56 6.42
CA LEU A 63 -5.27 8.82 5.87
C LEU A 63 -4.95 8.71 4.37
N THR A 64 -4.43 7.57 3.89
CA THR A 64 -4.20 7.34 2.46
C THR A 64 -5.50 7.27 1.67
N LEU A 65 -6.57 6.71 2.24
CA LEU A 65 -7.88 6.67 1.58
C LEU A 65 -8.57 8.04 1.52
N VAL A 66 -8.49 8.83 2.60
CA VAL A 66 -9.23 10.10 2.71
C VAL A 66 -8.46 11.28 2.11
N ARG A 67 -7.13 11.25 2.15
CA ARG A 67 -6.29 12.39 1.76
C ARG A 67 -5.30 12.03 0.65
N ASP A 68 -4.19 11.38 1.00
CA ASP A 68 -3.13 11.02 0.07
C ASP A 68 -2.10 10.05 0.69
N LEU A 69 -1.32 9.42 -0.18
CA LEU A 69 -0.32 8.42 0.19
C LEU A 69 0.84 9.00 1.01
N VAL A 70 1.29 10.22 0.71
CA VAL A 70 2.43 10.84 1.41
C VAL A 70 2.05 11.20 2.83
N THR A 71 0.88 11.82 3.03
CA THR A 71 0.36 12.17 4.36
C THR A 71 0.08 10.93 5.21
N GLY A 72 -0.52 9.87 4.64
CA GLY A 72 -0.78 8.64 5.39
C GLY A 72 0.48 7.92 5.85
N ILE A 73 1.48 7.77 4.98
CA ILE A 73 2.75 7.09 5.32
C ILE A 73 3.53 7.91 6.35
N SER A 74 3.65 9.22 6.16
CA SER A 74 4.37 10.09 7.10
C SER A 74 3.76 10.05 8.51
N ALA A 75 2.42 10.16 8.64
CA ALA A 75 1.75 10.05 9.93
C ALA A 75 1.96 8.69 10.60
N GLY A 76 1.88 7.61 9.82
CA GLY A 76 2.17 6.25 10.29
C GLY A 76 3.57 6.07 10.84
N CYS A 77 4.57 6.53 10.09
CA CYS A 77 5.97 6.48 10.49
C CYS A 77 6.22 7.25 11.79
N ILE A 78 5.59 8.43 11.95
CA ILE A 78 5.68 9.22 13.19
C ILE A 78 5.06 8.45 14.37
N LEU A 79 3.85 7.92 14.21
CA LEU A 79 3.18 7.13 15.26
C LEU A 79 3.99 5.89 15.66
N ALA A 80 4.52 5.16 14.67
CA ALA A 80 5.37 3.99 14.90
C ALA A 80 6.64 4.36 15.67
N ALA A 81 7.30 5.47 15.29
CA ALA A 81 8.49 5.97 15.97
C ALA A 81 8.21 6.36 17.43
N LEU A 82 7.08 7.02 17.69
CA LEU A 82 6.65 7.39 19.05
C LEU A 82 6.43 6.15 19.91
N PHE A 83 5.70 5.15 19.41
CA PHE A 83 5.48 3.91 20.14
C PHE A 83 6.76 3.11 20.40
N ALA A 84 7.69 3.10 19.44
CA ALA A 84 9.00 2.47 19.62
C ALA A 84 9.86 3.19 20.68
N ALA A 85 9.82 4.53 20.70
CA ALA A 85 10.51 5.33 21.69
C ALA A 85 9.96 5.07 23.10
N GLU A 86 8.64 5.09 23.29
CA GLU A 86 7.99 4.77 24.56
C GLU A 86 8.37 3.38 25.10
N ALA A 87 8.43 2.38 24.22
CA ALA A 87 8.85 1.03 24.59
C ALA A 87 10.30 1.01 25.10
N ARG A 88 11.21 1.70 24.41
CA ARG A 88 12.63 1.82 24.82
C ARG A 88 12.81 2.50 26.19
N PHE A 89 12.07 3.57 26.47
CA PHE A 89 12.18 4.27 27.75
C PHE A 89 11.72 3.42 28.94
N ARG A 90 10.74 2.54 28.72
CA ARG A 90 10.23 1.63 29.75
C ARG A 90 11.26 0.57 30.13
N THR A 91 11.95 0.01 29.14
CA THR A 91 13.02 -0.99 29.35
C THR A 91 14.26 -0.41 30.01
N ARG A 92 14.58 0.89 29.81
CA ARG A 92 15.76 1.52 30.46
C ARG A 92 15.54 1.92 31.93
N ARG A 93 14.32 1.84 32.46
CA ARG A 93 13.98 2.18 33.85
C ARG A 93 13.79 0.97 34.77
N ALA A 94 13.85 -0.25 34.24
CA ALA A 94 13.83 -1.51 35.00
C ALA A 94 15.26 -2.08 35.08
#